data_AF-A0A2V8ICD5-F1
#
_entry.id   AF-A0A2V8ICD5-F1
#
_cell.length_a   1.000
_cell.length_b   1.000
_cell.length_c   1.000
_cell.angle_alpha   90.00
_cell.angle_beta   90.00
_cell.angle_gamma   90.00
#
_symmetry.space_group_name_H-M   'P 1'
#
loop_
_entity.id
_entity.type
_entity.pdbx_description
1 polymer ?
#
loop_
_entity_poly.entity_id
_entity_poly.type
_entity_poly.pdbx_seq_one_letter_code
_entity_poly.pdbx_strand_id
1 'polypeptide(L)'
;MRVFHGLLIGFCLVVFSVTASAQWIDYPDPRIPRSAEGKPNLKAPAPKLPDGTPDFSGIWRAPDGRFLENLGAGGTEIPMQP
;
A
#
# COMPACT_ATOMS: atom_id res chain seq x y z
N MET A 1 40.38 -26.39 -4.18
CA MET A 1 39.12 -26.21 -4.95
C MET A 1 37.89 -26.09 -4.04
N ARG A 2 37.62 -27.03 -3.12
CA ARG A 2 36.43 -27.01 -2.23
C ARG A 2 36.28 -25.76 -1.34
N VAL A 3 37.38 -25.25 -0.78
CA VAL A 3 37.39 -24.05 0.08
C VAL A 3 37.05 -22.78 -0.69
N PHE A 4 37.54 -22.66 -1.93
CA PHE A 4 37.22 -21.54 -2.83
C PHE A 4 35.74 -21.52 -3.22
N HIS A 5 35.11 -22.69 -3.40
CA HIS A 5 33.67 -22.77 -3.67
C HIS A 5 32.87 -22.36 -2.43
N GLY A 6 33.28 -22.76 -1.23
CA GLY A 6 32.65 -22.32 0.02
C GLY A 6 32.74 -20.80 0.22
N LEU A 7 33.90 -20.21 -0.06
CA LEU A 7 34.11 -18.76 -0.01
C LEU A 7 33.27 -18.00 -1.04
N LEU A 8 33.19 -18.53 -2.27
CA LEU A 8 32.38 -17.93 -3.34
C LEU A 8 30.88 -17.98 -3.00
N ILE A 9 30.40 -19.11 -2.46
CA ILE A 9 29.01 -19.27 -2.04
C ILE A 9 28.70 -18.32 -0.88
N GLY A 10 29.58 -18.25 0.13
CA GLY A 10 29.42 -17.33 1.26
C GLY A 10 29.38 -15.87 0.82
N PHE A 11 30.25 -15.48 -0.11
CA PHE A 11 30.26 -14.14 -0.70
C PHE A 11 28.96 -13.84 -1.45
N CYS A 12 28.49 -14.76 -2.29
CA CYS A 12 27.21 -14.61 -2.99
C CYS A 12 26.05 -14.43 -2.01
N LEU A 13 25.96 -15.24 -0.95
CA LEU A 13 24.89 -15.13 0.03
C LEU A 13 24.89 -13.77 0.73
N VAL A 14 26.06 -13.22 1.07
CA VAL A 14 26.17 -11.87 1.67
C VAL A 14 25.72 -10.79 0.68
N VAL A 15 26.13 -10.87 -0.59
CA VAL A 15 25.79 -9.88 -1.63
C VAL A 15 24.30 -9.94 -2.01
N PHE A 16 23.71 -11.13 -2.11
CA PHE A 16 22.29 -11.29 -2.45
C PHE A 16 21.34 -11.12 -1.25
N SER A 17 21.86 -11.00 -0.03
CA SER A 17 21.07 -10.66 1.16
C SER A 17 20.80 -9.15 1.31
N VAL A 18 21.26 -8.31 0.37
CA VAL A 18 20.85 -6.90 0.31
C VAL A 18 19.33 -6.86 0.25
N THR A 19 18.74 -6.31 1.30
CA THR A 19 17.30 -6.26 1.53
C THR A 19 16.58 -5.80 0.27
N ALA A 20 15.67 -6.62 -0.24
CA ALA A 20 14.61 -6.17 -1.11
C ALA A 20 13.73 -5.20 -0.30
N SER A 21 14.19 -3.95 -0.12
CA SER A 21 13.30 -2.88 0.30
C SER A 21 12.15 -2.91 -0.69
N ALA A 22 10.94 -3.12 -0.21
CA ALA A 22 9.75 -3.36 -1.02
C ALA A 22 9.82 -2.59 -2.35
N GLN A 23 9.99 -3.31 -3.46
CA GLN A 23 10.08 -2.74 -4.81
C GLN A 23 8.69 -2.29 -5.24
N TRP A 24 8.13 -1.31 -4.54
CA TRP A 24 7.02 -0.56 -5.09
C TRP A 24 7.60 0.37 -6.12
N ILE A 25 7.07 0.31 -7.33
CA ILE A 25 7.36 1.31 -8.34
C ILE A 25 6.95 2.65 -7.73
N ASP A 26 7.88 3.60 -7.70
CA ASP A 26 7.58 5.00 -7.38
C ASP A 26 6.81 5.60 -8.57
N TYR A 27 5.52 5.22 -8.67
CA TYR A 27 4.63 5.64 -9.73
C TYR A 27 3.71 6.75 -9.22
N PRO A 28 3.99 8.01 -9.58
CA PRO A 28 3.08 9.10 -9.28
C PRO A 28 1.83 8.99 -10.18
N ASP A 29 0.69 8.59 -9.60
CA ASP A 29 -0.59 8.60 -10.35
C ASP A 29 -0.85 10.04 -10.87
N PRO A 30 -0.99 10.25 -12.20
CA PRO A 30 -1.15 11.56 -12.79
C PRO A 30 -2.50 12.22 -12.45
N ARG A 31 -3.48 11.44 -12.00
CA ARG A 31 -4.80 11.96 -11.61
C ARG A 31 -4.80 12.59 -10.22
N ILE A 32 -3.76 12.36 -9.40
CA ILE A 32 -3.65 12.92 -8.06
C ILE A 32 -3.24 14.40 -8.16
N PRO A 33 -4.06 15.35 -7.67
CA PRO A 33 -3.67 16.75 -7.61
C PRO A 33 -2.44 16.93 -6.72
N ARG A 34 -1.44 17.67 -7.21
CA ARG A 34 -0.19 17.95 -6.50
C ARG A 34 -0.02 19.44 -6.21
N SER A 35 0.73 19.75 -5.16
CA SER A 35 1.17 21.11 -4.84
C SER A 35 2.27 21.58 -5.81
N ALA A 36 2.65 22.86 -5.74
CA ALA A 36 3.75 23.40 -6.54
C ALA A 36 5.09 22.67 -6.26
N GLU A 37 5.24 22.12 -5.05
CA GLU A 37 6.40 21.33 -4.61
C GLU A 37 6.31 19.85 -5.04
N GLY A 38 5.28 19.46 -5.79
CA GLY A 38 5.10 18.09 -6.30
C GLY A 38 4.55 17.08 -5.30
N LYS A 39 4.16 17.50 -4.09
CA LYS A 39 3.55 16.61 -3.09
C LYS A 39 2.05 16.45 -3.34
N PRO A 40 1.41 15.31 -3.01
CA PRO A 40 -0.04 15.19 -3.04
C PRO A 40 -0.73 16.30 -2.24
N ASN A 41 -1.70 16.99 -2.86
CA ASN A 41 -2.47 18.03 -2.20
C ASN A 41 -3.66 17.44 -1.44
N LEU A 42 -3.48 17.22 -0.12
CA LEU A 42 -4.53 16.67 0.75
C LEU A 42 -5.71 17.62 1.01
N LYS A 43 -5.63 18.87 0.55
CA LYS A 43 -6.73 19.85 0.62
C LYS A 43 -7.48 19.99 -0.71
N ALA A 44 -7.11 19.22 -1.74
CA ALA A 44 -7.82 19.24 -3.00
C ALA A 44 -9.25 18.72 -2.85
N PRO A 45 -10.22 19.22 -3.64
CA PRO A 45 -11.55 18.62 -3.72
C PRO A 45 -11.48 17.15 -4.13
N ALA A 46 -12.43 16.35 -3.68
CA ALA A 46 -12.56 14.97 -4.13
C ALA A 46 -12.75 14.91 -5.66
N PRO A 47 -12.12 13.95 -6.36
CA PRO A 47 -12.40 13.69 -7.78
C PRO A 47 -13.89 13.42 -8.00
N LYS A 48 -14.40 13.79 -9.18
CA LYS A 48 -15.81 13.63 -9.55
C LYS A 48 -15.95 12.92 -10.89
N LEU A 49 -17.03 12.15 -11.02
CA LEU A 49 -17.47 11.55 -12.27
C LEU A 49 -18.06 12.61 -13.23
N PRO A 50 -18.29 12.27 -14.52
CA PRO A 50 -18.88 13.20 -15.48
C PRO A 50 -20.27 13.74 -15.10
N ASP A 51 -21.00 13.01 -14.26
CA ASP A 51 -22.30 13.43 -13.72
C ASP A 51 -22.20 14.36 -12.49
N GLY A 52 -20.97 14.66 -12.04
CA GLY A 52 -20.69 15.52 -10.90
C GLY A 52 -20.71 14.83 -9.54
N THR A 53 -20.99 13.52 -9.48
CA THR A 53 -20.93 12.75 -8.23
C THR A 53 -19.48 12.46 -7.81
N PRO A 54 -19.19 12.29 -6.51
CA PRO A 54 -17.85 11.90 -6.06
C PRO A 54 -17.41 10.55 -6.67
N ASP A 55 -16.18 10.51 -7.18
CA ASP A 55 -15.58 9.29 -7.72
C ASP A 55 -14.94 8.45 -6.61
N PHE A 56 -15.44 7.23 -6.41
CA PHE A 56 -14.98 6.28 -5.40
C PHE A 56 -14.00 5.20 -5.93
N SER A 57 -13.52 5.31 -7.17
CA SER A 57 -12.61 4.33 -7.80
C SER A 57 -11.19 4.26 -7.20
N GLY A 58 -10.88 5.10 -6.21
CA GLY A 58 -9.57 5.17 -5.57
C GLY A 58 -9.28 4.05 -4.55
N ILE A 59 -8.07 4.11 -3.98
CA ILE A 59 -7.66 3.21 -2.89
C ILE A 59 -8.19 3.77 -1.57
N TRP A 60 -8.92 2.94 -0.83
CA TRP A 60 -9.48 3.28 0.48
C TRP A 60 -8.69 2.59 1.59
N ARG A 61 -8.46 3.31 2.68
CA ARG A 61 -7.81 2.77 3.88
C ARG A 61 -8.69 3.03 5.09
N ALA A 62 -9.03 1.96 5.81
CA ALA A 62 -9.71 2.08 7.09
C ALA A 62 -8.74 2.65 8.15
N PRO A 63 -9.22 3.45 9.13
CA PRO A 63 -8.39 3.94 10.23
C PRO A 63 -7.78 2.81 11.07
N ASP A 64 -8.54 1.72 11.25
CA ASP A 64 -8.14 0.49 11.91
C ASP A 64 -8.79 -0.73 11.24
N GLY A 65 -8.39 -1.94 11.66
CA GLY A 65 -8.94 -3.20 11.17
C GLY A 65 -10.16 -3.71 11.93
N ARG A 66 -10.66 -2.96 12.92
CA ARG A 66 -11.64 -3.46 13.91
C ARG A 66 -12.86 -4.10 13.26
N PHE A 67 -13.41 -3.41 12.26
CA PHE A 67 -14.60 -3.85 11.52
C PHE A 67 -14.29 -4.72 10.29
N LEU A 68 -13.03 -4.81 9.88
CA LEU A 68 -12.60 -5.79 8.86
C LEU A 68 -12.50 -7.19 9.47
N GLU A 69 -12.12 -7.26 10.75
CA GLU A 69 -11.99 -8.50 11.51
C GLU A 69 -13.32 -8.96 12.12
N ASN A 70 -14.10 -8.01 12.66
CA ASN A 70 -15.37 -8.33 13.33
C ASN A 70 -16.41 -7.23 13.09
N LEU A 71 -17.45 -7.56 12.33
CA LEU A 71 -18.57 -6.65 12.05
C LEU A 71 -19.33 -6.23 13.32
N GLY A 72 -19.38 -7.08 14.35
CA GLY A 72 -20.05 -6.84 15.63
C GLY A 72 -19.22 -6.02 16.62
N ALA A 73 -18.01 -5.57 16.26
CA ALA A 73 -17.11 -4.86 17.19
C ALA A 73 -17.66 -3.52 17.73
N GLY A 74 -18.77 -3.02 17.18
CA GLY A 74 -19.53 -1.88 17.70
C GLY A 74 -20.58 -2.23 18.76
N GLY A 75 -20.71 -3.49 19.16
CA GLY A 75 -21.76 -3.96 20.08
C GLY A 75 -23.11 -4.22 19.38
N THR A 76 -23.15 -4.15 18.05
CA THR A 76 -24.34 -4.48 17.25
C THR A 76 -24.42 -5.97 17.03
N GLU A 77 -25.59 -6.56 17.28
CA GLU A 77 -25.87 -7.95 16.93
C GLU A 77 -25.88 -8.12 15.42
N ILE A 78 -25.05 -9.04 14.91
CA ILE A 78 -24.95 -9.32 13.48
C ILE A 78 -25.96 -10.40 13.13
N PRO A 79 -26.96 -10.12 12.26
CA PRO A 79 -28.07 -11.05 12.00
C PRO A 79 -27.65 -12.42 11.47
N MET A 80 -26.49 -12.50 10.83
CA MET A 80 -25.93 -13.71 10.25
C MET A 80 -24.43 -13.76 10.55
N GLN A 81 -24.00 -14.75 11.32
CA GLN A 81 -22.59 -15.09 11.54
C GLN A 81 -22.29 -16.43 10.83
N PRO A 82 -21.09 -16.63 10.26
CA PRO A 82 -20.70 -17.90 9.65
C PRO A 82 -20.65 -19.05 10.64
#